data_AF-A0A2W2FBP1-F1
#
_entry.id   AF-A0A2W2FBP1-F1
#
_cell.length_a   1.000
_cell.length_b   1.000
_cell.length_c   1.000
_cell.angle_alpha   90.00
_cell.angle_beta   90.00
_cell.angle_gamma   90.00
#
_symmetry.space_group_name_H-M   'P 1'
#
loop_
_entity.id
_entity.type
_entity.pdbx_description
1 polymer ?
#
loop_
_entity_poly.entity_id
_entity_poly.type
_entity_poly.pdbx_seq_one_letter_code
_entity_poly.pdbx_strand_id
1 'polypeptide(L)'
;MTRDDDQGGETITLAEWAKEIGRTPEHIAIRWRPARDFPRPTGRRRRPGIPGPGEPVYDRRALETWLAEWEKTRARPRRRYEVPGDPNEMRTLGAIARLLGIDGKSLSQYRPMFDTHAAHRDQGARRLYRTGDVVELLNNRRGRARVFS
;
A
#
# COMPACT_ATOMS: atom_id res chain seq x y z
N MET A 1 26.49 -39.88 -18.67
CA MET A 1 25.20 -39.74 -17.94
C MET A 1 25.53 -39.22 -16.56
N THR A 2 25.61 -37.90 -16.39
CA THR A 2 25.88 -37.28 -15.08
C THR A 2 24.96 -36.08 -14.93
N ARG A 3 23.99 -36.28 -14.03
CA ARG A 3 23.03 -35.36 -13.41
C ARG A 3 22.91 -33.96 -14.02
N ASP A 4 21.78 -33.81 -14.70
CA ASP A 4 21.13 -32.57 -15.10
C ASP A 4 21.06 -31.59 -13.91
N ASP A 5 21.43 -30.34 -14.20
CA ASP A 5 21.30 -29.13 -13.40
C ASP A 5 20.00 -29.11 -12.58
N ASP A 6 20.10 -29.40 -11.27
CA ASP A 6 19.12 -28.95 -10.28
C ASP A 6 19.34 -27.44 -10.09
N GLN A 7 19.02 -26.65 -11.11
CA GLN A 7 18.71 -25.24 -10.96
C GLN A 7 17.38 -25.16 -10.21
N GLY A 8 17.44 -25.43 -8.91
CA GLY A 8 16.33 -25.35 -7.97
C GLY A 8 15.79 -23.93 -7.88
N GLY A 9 14.96 -23.55 -8.84
CA GLY A 9 13.99 -22.48 -8.66
C GLY A 9 13.09 -22.92 -7.52
N GLU A 10 13.31 -22.36 -6.32
CA GLU A 10 12.60 -22.77 -5.12
C GLU A 10 11.09 -22.60 -5.34
N THR A 11 10.38 -23.70 -5.56
CA THR A 11 8.95 -23.67 -5.81
C THR A 11 8.22 -23.51 -4.48
N ILE A 12 7.35 -22.51 -4.38
CA ILE A 12 6.63 -22.17 -3.15
C ILE A 12 5.12 -22.11 -3.41
N THR A 13 4.31 -22.48 -2.42
CA THR A 13 2.85 -22.26 -2.49
C THR A 13 2.51 -20.80 -2.17
N LEU A 14 1.38 -20.29 -2.67
CA LEU A 14 0.95 -18.93 -2.31
C LEU A 14 0.73 -18.76 -0.79
N ALA A 15 0.33 -19.81 -0.09
CA ALA A 15 0.13 -19.76 1.36
C ALA A 15 1.44 -19.59 2.11
N GLU A 16 2.48 -20.33 1.72
CA GLU A 16 3.83 -20.20 2.29
C GLU A 16 4.42 -18.82 1.98
N TRP A 17 4.38 -18.41 0.69
CA TRP A 17 4.90 -17.11 0.29
C TRP A 17 4.16 -15.94 0.97
N ALA A 18 2.83 -16.03 1.11
CA ALA A 18 2.05 -15.02 1.82
C ALA A 18 2.53 -14.85 3.26
N LYS A 19 2.81 -15.96 3.96
CA LYS A 19 3.30 -15.94 5.33
C LYS A 19 4.66 -15.24 5.44
N GLU A 20 5.58 -15.51 4.50
CA GLU A 20 6.91 -14.89 4.49
C GLU A 20 6.85 -13.36 4.35
N ILE A 21 5.99 -12.84 3.48
CA ILE A 21 5.84 -11.40 3.25
C ILE A 21 4.86 -10.72 4.24
N GLY A 22 4.43 -11.44 5.28
CA GLY A 22 3.51 -10.93 6.31
C GLY A 22 2.11 -10.61 5.80
N ARG A 23 1.59 -11.38 4.83
CA ARG A 23 0.28 -11.23 4.22
C ARG A 23 -0.56 -12.50 4.34
N THR A 24 -1.86 -12.36 4.08
CA THR A 24 -2.77 -13.51 3.99
C THR A 24 -2.86 -14.01 2.55
N PRO A 25 -3.00 -15.33 2.32
CA PRO A 25 -3.19 -15.88 0.99
C PRO A 25 -4.44 -15.31 0.29
N GLU A 26 -5.50 -15.03 1.06
CA GLU A 26 -6.71 -14.39 0.57
C GLU A 26 -6.44 -12.98 0.03
N HIS A 27 -5.62 -12.18 0.73
CA HIS A 27 -5.22 -10.85 0.24
C HIS A 27 -4.52 -10.94 -1.11
N ILE A 28 -3.61 -11.91 -1.29
CA ILE A 28 -2.92 -12.12 -2.57
C ILE A 28 -3.91 -12.56 -3.64
N ALA A 29 -4.82 -13.49 -3.33
CA ALA A 29 -5.82 -13.99 -4.26
C ALA A 29 -6.80 -12.90 -4.75
N ILE A 30 -7.22 -11.99 -3.86
CA ILE A 30 -8.20 -10.94 -4.20
C ILE A 30 -7.52 -9.73 -4.85
N ARG A 31 -6.36 -9.31 -4.36
CA ARG A 31 -5.74 -8.03 -4.76
C ARG A 31 -4.66 -8.15 -5.82
N TRP A 32 -3.95 -9.27 -5.88
CA TRP A 32 -2.73 -9.40 -6.67
C TRP A 32 -2.90 -10.37 -7.83
N ARG A 33 -3.52 -11.52 -7.59
CA ARG A 33 -3.77 -12.53 -8.62
C ARG A 33 -4.56 -12.01 -9.84
N PRO A 34 -5.49 -11.04 -9.73
CA PRO A 34 -6.14 -10.45 -10.90
C PRO A 34 -5.25 -9.49 -11.72
N ALA A 35 -4.06 -9.13 -11.23
CA ALA A 35 -3.15 -8.29 -11.98
C ALA A 35 -2.63 -9.03 -13.21
N ARG A 36 -2.61 -8.36 -14.36
CA ARG A 36 -2.32 -8.95 -15.67
C ARG A 36 -1.00 -9.74 -15.71
N ASP A 37 0.01 -9.23 -15.01
CA ASP A 37 1.38 -9.75 -15.05
C ASP A 37 1.72 -10.59 -13.81
N PHE A 38 0.73 -10.98 -13.00
CA PHE A 38 0.96 -11.85 -11.85
C PHE A 38 1.52 -13.22 -12.30
N PRO A 39 2.55 -13.77 -11.62
CA PRO A 39 3.18 -15.03 -12.03
C PRO A 39 2.19 -16.18 -12.13
N ARG A 40 2.31 -16.97 -13.18
CA ARG A 40 1.51 -18.18 -13.38
C ARG A 40 2.09 -19.32 -12.53
N PRO A 41 1.26 -20.25 -12.06
CA PRO A 41 1.76 -21.43 -11.36
C PRO A 41 2.61 -22.28 -12.30
N THR A 42 3.75 -22.75 -11.81
CA THR A 42 4.69 -23.63 -12.52
C THR A 42 4.30 -25.11 -12.42
N GLY A 43 3.43 -25.45 -11.47
CA GLY A 43 2.96 -26.81 -11.29
C GLY A 43 1.94 -26.93 -10.16
N ARG A 44 1.75 -28.16 -9.68
CA ARG A 44 0.90 -28.44 -8.52
C ARG A 44 1.60 -29.41 -7.58
N ARG A 45 1.61 -29.07 -6.29
CA ARG A 45 2.10 -29.92 -5.20
C ARG A 45 0.92 -30.69 -4.62
N ARG A 46 0.98 -32.02 -4.68
CA ARG A 46 0.00 -32.87 -4.01
C ARG A 46 0.17 -32.73 -2.49
N ARG A 47 -0.94 -32.56 -1.78
CA ARG A 47 -0.96 -32.70 -0.32
C ARG A 47 -1.25 -34.17 0.01
N PRO A 48 -0.37 -34.85 0.75
CA PRO A 48 -0.62 -36.22 1.18
C PRO A 48 -1.96 -36.30 1.95
N GLY A 49 -2.80 -37.28 1.62
CA GLY A 49 -4.07 -37.52 2.31
C GLY A 49 -5.24 -36.60 1.90
N ILE A 50 -5.06 -35.64 0.99
CA ILE A 50 -6.16 -34.78 0.50
C ILE A 50 -6.50 -35.15 -0.95
N PRO A 51 -7.68 -35.73 -1.22
CA PRO A 51 -8.13 -35.97 -2.58
C PRO A 51 -8.39 -34.63 -3.29
N GLY A 52 -7.79 -34.45 -4.46
CA GLY A 52 -7.91 -33.23 -5.25
C GLY A 52 -6.69 -32.99 -6.13
N PRO A 53 -6.76 -31.99 -7.03
CA PRO A 53 -5.75 -31.81 -8.08
C PRO A 53 -4.43 -31.20 -7.57
N GLY A 54 -4.22 -31.10 -6.25
CA GLY A 54 -3.04 -30.49 -5.63
C GLY A 54 -3.08 -28.96 -5.58
N GLU A 55 -2.22 -28.38 -4.74
CA GLU A 55 -2.08 -26.93 -4.54
C GLU A 55 -1.14 -26.33 -5.59
N PRO A 56 -1.48 -25.21 -6.24
CA PRO A 56 -0.60 -24.57 -7.22
C PRO A 56 0.71 -24.11 -6.57
N VAL A 57 1.83 -24.45 -7.20
CA VAL A 57 3.15 -23.95 -6.84
C VAL A 57 3.63 -22.93 -7.87
N TYR A 58 4.45 -22.01 -7.39
CA TYR A 58 4.95 -20.87 -8.14
C TYR A 58 6.47 -20.83 -7.99
N ASP A 59 7.15 -20.29 -9.00
CA ASP A 59 8.56 -19.94 -8.87
C ASP A 59 8.71 -18.77 -7.90
N ARG A 60 9.50 -18.95 -6.84
CA ARG A 60 9.71 -17.91 -5.81
C ARG A 60 10.31 -16.64 -6.41
N ARG A 61 11.32 -16.75 -7.28
CA ARG A 61 12.00 -15.59 -7.87
C ARG A 61 11.05 -14.77 -8.75
N ALA A 62 10.14 -15.42 -9.48
CA ALA A 62 9.12 -14.76 -10.27
C ALA A 62 8.14 -13.99 -9.38
N LEU A 63 7.72 -14.56 -8.24
CA LEU A 63 6.87 -13.88 -7.27
C LEU A 63 7.55 -12.66 -6.64
N GLU A 64 8.82 -12.77 -6.27
CA GLU A 64 9.60 -11.66 -5.70
C GLU A 64 9.87 -10.55 -6.73
N THR A 65 10.25 -10.93 -7.96
CA THR A 65 10.46 -9.97 -9.06
C THR A 65 9.18 -9.23 -9.37
N TRP A 66 8.06 -9.95 -9.49
CA TRP A 66 6.76 -9.33 -9.69
C TRP A 66 6.39 -8.40 -8.54
N LEU A 67 6.62 -8.80 -7.28
CA LEU A 67 6.33 -7.96 -6.12
C LEU A 67 7.15 -6.66 -6.18
N ALA A 68 8.44 -6.75 -6.48
CA ALA A 68 9.31 -5.58 -6.59
C ALA A 68 8.86 -4.63 -7.72
N GLU A 69 8.52 -5.15 -8.90
CA GLU A 69 8.01 -4.33 -10.01
C GLU A 69 6.61 -3.75 -9.71
N TRP A 70 5.75 -4.53 -9.06
CA TRP A 70 4.44 -4.08 -8.60
C TRP A 70 4.57 -2.97 -7.54
N GLU A 71 5.55 -3.07 -6.63
CA GLU A 71 5.84 -2.01 -5.67
C GLU A 71 6.44 -0.76 -6.34
N LYS A 72 7.32 -0.91 -7.33
CA LYS A 72 7.84 0.23 -8.12
C LYS A 72 6.75 0.96 -8.90
N THR A 73 5.89 0.22 -9.59
CA THR A 73 4.76 0.80 -10.36
C THR A 73 3.72 1.45 -9.44
N ARG A 74 3.54 0.92 -8.23
CA ARG A 74 2.63 1.49 -7.23
C ARG A 74 3.27 2.52 -6.32
N ALA A 75 4.60 2.63 -6.31
CA ALA A 75 5.33 3.80 -5.84
C ALA A 75 5.08 4.97 -6.80
N ARG A 76 3.80 5.35 -6.95
CA ARG A 76 3.44 6.61 -7.58
C ARG A 76 4.22 7.70 -6.85
N PRO A 77 4.87 8.64 -7.56
CA PRO A 77 5.41 9.81 -6.91
C PRO A 77 4.29 10.42 -6.07
N ARG A 78 4.50 10.48 -4.75
CA ARG A 78 3.53 11.09 -3.84
C ARG A 78 3.31 12.50 -4.37
N ARG A 79 2.08 12.83 -4.73
CA ARG A 79 1.72 14.19 -5.12
C ARG A 79 2.05 15.07 -3.92
N ARG A 80 3.15 15.81 -4.01
CA ARG A 80 3.51 16.80 -3.00
C ARG A 80 2.59 17.98 -3.24
N TYR A 81 1.83 18.34 -2.23
CA TYR A 81 0.97 19.51 -2.27
C TYR A 81 1.80 20.73 -1.91
N GLU A 82 1.75 21.74 -2.76
CA GLU A 82 2.20 23.07 -2.39
C GLU A 82 1.18 23.70 -1.44
N VAL A 83 1.64 24.57 -0.55
CA VAL A 83 0.74 25.28 0.36
C VAL A 83 0.01 26.36 -0.44
N PRO A 84 -1.34 26.32 -0.55
CA PRO A 84 -2.06 27.30 -1.34
C PRO A 84 -2.24 28.61 -0.56
N GLY A 85 -1.69 29.71 -1.08
CA GLY A 85 -1.77 31.02 -0.45
C GLY A 85 -0.92 31.11 0.82
N ASP A 86 -1.42 31.81 1.85
CA ASP A 86 -0.69 31.98 3.11
C ASP A 86 -0.72 30.68 3.96
N PRO A 87 0.44 30.13 4.36
CA PRO A 87 0.50 28.95 5.23
C PRO A 87 -0.16 29.15 6.60
N ASN A 88 -0.25 30.39 7.09
CA ASN A 88 -0.87 30.70 8.37
C ASN A 88 -2.38 30.84 8.31
N GLU A 89 -2.96 30.84 7.11
CA GLU A 89 -4.39 31.06 6.94
C GLU A 89 -5.21 29.91 7.54
N MET A 90 -6.15 30.27 8.40
CA MET A 90 -7.04 29.35 9.11
C MET A 90 -8.25 29.01 8.24
N ARG A 91 -8.31 27.79 7.72
CA ARG A 91 -9.35 27.33 6.78
C ARG A 91 -9.99 26.03 7.25
N THR A 92 -11.22 25.77 6.82
CA THR A 92 -11.84 24.45 7.04
C THR A 92 -11.14 23.39 6.20
N LEU A 93 -11.15 22.13 6.65
CA LEU A 93 -10.62 21.01 5.85
C LEU A 93 -11.27 20.93 4.46
N GLY A 94 -12.56 21.26 4.35
CA GLY A 94 -13.26 21.30 3.06
C GLY A 94 -12.76 22.40 2.13
N ALA A 95 -12.40 23.57 2.67
CA ALA A 95 -11.79 24.65 1.88
C ALA A 95 -10.37 24.27 1.43
N ILE A 96 -9.57 23.68 2.32
CA ILE A 96 -8.23 23.17 1.99
C ILE A 96 -8.33 22.08 0.92
N ALA A 97 -9.30 21.16 1.03
CA ALA A 97 -9.56 20.11 0.04
C ALA A 97 -9.75 20.68 -1.37
N ARG A 98 -10.62 21.70 -1.48
CA ARG A 98 -10.92 22.36 -2.76
C ARG A 98 -9.68 23.01 -3.36
N LEU A 99 -8.88 23.70 -2.55
CA LEU A 99 -7.64 24.36 -3.01
C LEU A 99 -6.59 23.36 -3.49
N LEU A 100 -6.52 22.18 -2.85
CA LEU A 100 -5.59 21.12 -3.25
C LEU A 100 -6.13 20.21 -4.36
N GLY A 101 -7.38 20.40 -4.79
CA GLY A 101 -8.06 19.51 -5.73
C GLY A 101 -8.23 18.09 -5.19
N ILE A 102 -8.40 17.94 -3.87
CA ILE A 102 -8.59 16.66 -3.18
C ILE A 102 -10.07 16.54 -2.81
N ASP A 103 -10.58 15.31 -2.85
CA ASP A 103 -11.91 15.01 -2.34
C ASP A 103 -12.02 15.26 -0.82
N GLY A 104 -13.06 15.98 -0.40
CA GLY A 104 -13.25 16.39 1.00
C GLY A 104 -13.45 15.22 1.97
N LYS A 105 -13.98 14.07 1.50
CA LYS A 105 -14.11 12.86 2.32
C LYS A 105 -12.74 12.26 2.62
N SER A 106 -11.81 12.34 1.66
CA SER A 106 -10.43 11.89 1.85
C SER A 106 -9.74 12.67 2.96
N LEU A 107 -9.89 13.99 3.03
CA LEU A 107 -9.37 14.81 4.13
C LEU A 107 -10.08 14.53 5.47
N SER A 108 -11.40 14.34 5.44
CA SER A 108 -12.19 14.04 6.64
C SER A 108 -11.78 12.71 7.30
N GLN A 109 -11.32 11.73 6.54
CA GLN A 109 -10.79 10.47 7.07
C GLN A 109 -9.56 10.69 7.99
N TYR A 110 -8.77 11.73 7.73
CA TYR A 110 -7.58 12.06 8.51
C TYR A 110 -7.83 13.13 9.55
N ARG A 111 -9.09 13.50 9.80
CA ARG A 111 -9.46 14.51 10.78
C ARG A 111 -8.83 14.26 12.18
N PRO A 112 -8.81 13.04 12.75
CA PRO A 112 -8.16 12.80 14.03
C PRO A 112 -6.65 13.14 14.03
N MET A 113 -5.97 12.90 12.91
CA MET A 113 -4.55 13.24 12.75
C MET A 113 -4.34 14.75 12.71
N PHE A 114 -5.19 15.48 11.98
CA PHE A 114 -5.11 16.95 11.94
C PHE A 114 -5.49 17.56 13.29
N ASP A 115 -6.49 17.03 13.96
CA ASP A 115 -6.88 17.46 15.31
C ASP A 115 -5.74 17.28 16.33
N THR A 116 -4.87 16.29 16.14
CA THR A 116 -3.74 16.02 17.04
C THR A 116 -2.51 16.88 16.74
N HIS A 117 -2.25 17.17 15.46
CA HIS A 117 -0.95 17.71 15.02
C HIS A 117 -1.00 19.07 14.32
N ALA A 118 -2.15 19.50 13.80
CA ALA A 118 -2.28 20.79 13.13
C ALA A 118 -2.81 21.84 14.11
N ALA A 119 -2.28 23.06 14.03
CA ALA A 119 -2.87 24.18 14.76
C ALA A 119 -4.30 24.39 14.26
N HIS A 120 -5.25 24.42 15.20
CA HIS A 120 -6.67 24.58 14.88
C HIS A 120 -7.39 25.47 15.88
N ARG A 121 -8.51 26.04 15.46
CA ARG A 121 -9.44 26.74 16.34
C ARG A 121 -10.88 26.44 15.97
N ASP A 122 -11.74 26.45 16.97
CA ASP A 122 -13.17 26.30 16.77
C ASP A 122 -13.80 27.67 16.47
N GLN A 123 -14.63 27.72 15.43
CA GLN A 123 -15.40 28.88 15.00
C GLN A 123 -16.87 28.46 14.87
N GLY A 124 -17.62 28.59 15.96
CA GLY A 124 -18.98 28.07 16.07
C GLY A 124 -19.02 26.56 15.84
N ALA A 125 -19.86 26.10 14.91
CA ALA A 125 -19.98 24.67 14.57
C ALA A 125 -18.85 24.13 13.68
N ARG A 126 -17.88 24.96 13.27
CA ARG A 126 -16.81 24.59 12.33
C ARG A 126 -15.44 24.68 12.98
N ARG A 127 -14.57 23.71 12.68
CA ARG A 127 -13.15 23.77 13.04
C ARG A 127 -12.33 24.28 11.87
N LEU A 128 -11.49 25.28 12.14
CA LEU A 128 -10.51 25.82 11.21
C LEU A 128 -9.13 25.28 11.56
N TYR A 129 -8.33 25.01 10.55
CA TYR A 129 -6.98 24.50 10.66
C TYR A 129 -6.03 25.43 9.92
N ARG A 130 -4.81 25.56 10.42
CA ARG A 130 -3.74 26.25 9.73
C ARG A 130 -3.41 25.50 8.44
N THR A 131 -3.51 26.19 7.31
CA THR A 131 -3.38 25.57 5.98
C THR A 131 -2.03 24.89 5.80
N GLY A 132 -0.94 25.53 6.24
CA GLY A 132 0.42 25.00 6.17
C GLY A 132 0.58 23.67 6.89
N ASP A 133 0.09 23.56 8.13
CA ASP A 133 0.22 22.36 8.95
C ASP A 133 -0.53 21.17 8.34
N VAL A 134 -1.73 21.40 7.79
CA VAL A 134 -2.50 20.35 7.10
C VAL A 134 -1.77 19.86 5.85
N VAL A 135 -1.22 20.77 5.04
CA VAL A 135 -0.45 20.43 3.84
C VAL A 135 0.84 19.69 4.20
N GLU A 136 1.54 20.14 5.25
CA GLU A 136 2.73 19.47 5.76
C GLU A 136 2.41 18.04 6.20
N LEU A 137 1.35 17.83 6.99
CA LEU A 137 0.92 16.51 7.44
C LEU A 137 0.50 15.59 6.28
N LEU A 138 -0.13 16.13 5.22
CA LEU A 138 -0.44 15.38 4.01
C LEU A 138 0.82 14.94 3.27
N ASN A 139 1.81 15.82 3.17
CA ASN A 139 3.08 15.57 2.49
C ASN A 139 3.97 14.61 3.29
N ASN A 140 3.99 14.74 4.61
CA ASN A 140 4.75 13.93 5.55
C ASN A 140 4.06 12.60 5.90
N ARG A 141 2.90 12.33 5.28
CA ARG A 141 2.20 11.06 5.42
C ARG A 141 3.05 9.92 4.86
N ARG A 142 3.93 9.38 5.70
CA ARG A 142 4.50 8.05 5.54
C ARG A 142 3.37 7.05 5.52
N GLY A 143 3.06 6.54 4.34
CA GLY A 143 2.57 5.17 4.24
C GLY A 143 3.61 4.30 4.93
N ARG A 144 3.28 3.84 6.15
CA ARG A 144 3.93 2.76 6.91
C ARG A 144 5.19 2.20 6.24
N ALA A 145 6.26 2.99 6.27
CA ALA A 145 7.58 2.65 5.79
C ALA A 145 8.56 3.38 6.72
N ARG A 146 9.22 2.55 7.53
CA ARG A 146 10.27 2.85 8.51
C ARG A 146 9.86 3.66 9.75
N VAL A 147 9.77 2.88 10.83
CA VAL A 147 10.40 3.12 12.15
C VAL A 147 11.52 4.13 12.06
N PHE A 148 11.48 5.16 12.89
CA PHE A 148 12.69 5.89 13.27
C PHE A 148 12.85 5.73 14.77
N SER A 149 14.05 5.25 15.10
CA SER A 149 14.65 5.10 16.42
C SER A 149 14.74 6.41 17.18
#